data_AF-A0AAV6U2C6-F1
#
_entry.id   AF-A0AAV6U2C6-F1
#
_cell.length_a   1.000
_cell.length_b   1.000
_cell.length_c   1.000
_cell.angle_alpha   90.00
_cell.angle_beta   90.00
_cell.angle_gamma   90.00
#
_symmetry.space_group_name_H-M   'P 1'
#
loop_
_entity.id
_entity.type
_entity.pdbx_description
1 polymer ?
#
loop_
_entity_poly.entity_id
_entity_poly.type
_entity_poly.pdbx_seq_one_letter_code
_entity_poly.pdbx_strand_id
1 'polypeptide(L)' 'MYVNVGSCGRNNDAYVFQNSSMPAYLRLEEMGKCSRELGGLQVPVYVVGDSAFPLMQTLQKPYPEFNGMPDTLQNYNY' A
#
# COMPACT_ATOMS: atom_id res chain seq x y z
N MET A 1 33.29 14.26 -11.28
CA MET A 1 31.86 14.57 -11.15
C MET A 1 31.10 13.26 -11.32
N TYR A 2 30.44 12.78 -10.27
CA TYR A 2 29.68 11.52 -10.31
C TYR A 2 28.20 11.88 -10.34
N VAL A 3 27.52 11.61 -11.45
CA VAL A 3 26.10 11.87 -11.63
C VAL A 3 25.40 10.52 -11.54
N ASN A 4 24.74 10.26 -10.40
CA ASN A 4 23.87 9.11 -10.26
C ASN A 4 22.56 9.41 -10.99
N VAL A 5 22.40 8.85 -12.20
CA VAL A 5 21.21 9.02 -13.05
C VAL A 5 20.05 8.08 -12.67
N GLY A 6 20.13 7.45 -11.50
CA GLY A 6 19.17 6.44 -11.06
C GLY A 6 19.48 5.04 -11.62
N SER A 7 18.57 4.10 -11.35
CA SER A 7 18.68 2.71 -11.82
C SER A 7 17.81 2.50 -13.05
N CYS A 8 18.42 2.15 -14.18
CA CYS A 8 17.67 1.76 -15.38
C CYS A 8 17.31 0.26 -15.25
N GLY A 9 16.05 -0.06 -14.98
CA GLY A 9 15.59 -1.45 -14.81
C GLY A 9 14.27 -1.59 -14.04
N ARG A 10 13.90 -2.83 -13.66
CA ARG A 10 12.69 -3.16 -12.86
C ARG A 10 12.76 -2.69 -11.40
N ASN A 11 13.57 -1.68 -11.12
CA ASN A 11 13.83 -1.15 -9.78
C ASN A 11 12.86 -0.01 -9.46
N ASN A 12 11.57 -0.22 -9.74
CA ASN A 12 10.51 0.74 -9.46
C ASN A 12 10.17 0.73 -7.96
N ASP A 13 9.39 1.72 -7.51
CA ASP A 13 9.05 1.86 -6.09
C ASP A 13 8.40 0.60 -5.51
N ALA A 14 7.61 -0.12 -6.31
CA ALA A 14 7.01 -1.40 -5.93
C ALA A 14 8.05 -2.51 -5.72
N TYR A 15 9.09 -2.56 -6.54
CA TYR A 15 10.20 -3.50 -6.41
C TYR A 15 11.07 -3.17 -5.19
N VAL A 16 11.40 -1.89 -4.99
CA VAL A 16 12.13 -1.44 -3.79
C VAL A 16 11.33 -1.76 -2.54
N PHE A 17 10.02 -1.49 -2.57
CA PHE A 17 9.09 -1.82 -1.50
C PHE A 17 9.09 -3.32 -1.21
N GLN A 18 8.86 -4.18 -2.21
CA GLN A 18 8.82 -5.64 -2.03
C GLN A 18 10.13 -6.23 -1.49
N ASN A 19 11.28 -5.65 -1.86
CA ASN A 19 12.59 -6.11 -1.40
C ASN A 19 13.07 -5.43 -0.11
N SER A 20 12.30 -4.49 0.43
CA SER A 20 12.57 -3.86 1.73
C SER A 20 11.93 -4.64 2.88
N SER A 21 12.19 -4.24 4.12
CA SER A 21 11.47 -4.75 5.30
C SER A 21 10.04 -4.20 5.43
N MET A 22 9.69 -3.15 4.67
CA MET A 22 8.40 -2.45 4.77
C MET A 22 7.18 -3.37 4.59
N PRO A 23 7.13 -4.30 3.62
CA PRO A 23 5.98 -5.19 3.47
C PRO A 23 5.78 -6.13 4.65
N ALA A 24 6.87 -6.52 5.35
CA ALA A 24 6.78 -7.33 6.55
C ALA A 24 6.17 -6.52 7.71
N TYR A 25 6.57 -5.25 7.86
CA TYR A 25 5.95 -4.35 8.83
C TYR A 25 4.48 -4.10 8.53
N LEU A 26 4.13 -3.91 7.26
CA LEU A 26 2.75 -3.68 6.88
C LEU A 26 1.88 -4.93 7.09
N ARG A 27 2.46 -6.14 7.04
CA ARG A 27 1.75 -7.40 7.35
C ARG A 27 1.60 -7.67 8.84
N LEU A 28 2.26 -6.91 9.73
CA LEU A 28 2.08 -7.09 11.17
C LEU A 28 0.63 -6.78 11.54
N GLU A 29 -0.01 -7.71 12.24
CA GLU A 29 -1.36 -7.52 12.78
C GLU A 29 -1.46 -6.25 13.63
N GLU A 30 -0.37 -5.85 14.27
CA GLU A 30 -0.26 -4.66 15.10
C GLU A 30 -0.60 -3.40 14.32
N MET A 31 -0.19 -3.32 13.05
CA MET A 31 -0.52 -2.19 12.20
C MET A 31 -1.98 -2.22 11.75
N GLY A 32 -2.55 -3.42 11.55
CA GLY A 32 -3.99 -3.58 11.32
C GLY A 32 -4.86 -3.24 12.54
N LYS A 33 -4.26 -3.17 13.74
CA LYS A 33 -4.91 -2.75 15.00
C LYS A 33 -4.79 -1.25 15.24
N CYS A 34 -3.96 -0.53 14.47
CA CYS A 34 -3.88 0.93 14.54
C CYS A 34 -5.21 1.53 14.10
N SER A 35 -5.84 2.30 14.99
CA SER A 35 -7.06 3.04 14.71
C SER A 35 -6.99 4.44 15.31
N ARG A 36 -7.71 5.37 14.69
CA ARG A 36 -7.83 6.75 15.12
C ARG A 36 -9.29 7.08 15.39
N GLU A 37 -9.55 7.75 16.50
CA GLU A 37 -10.89 8.23 16.80
C GLU A 37 -11.23 9.42 15.91
N LEU A 38 -12.34 9.31 15.18
CA LEU A 38 -12.92 10.37 14.37
C LEU A 38 -14.42 10.43 14.66
N GLY A 39 -14.88 11.48 15.35
CA GLY A 39 -16.30 11.66 15.68
C GLY A 39 -16.88 10.55 16.56
N GLY A 40 -16.09 9.99 17.48
CA GLY A 40 -16.50 8.88 18.36
C GLY A 40 -16.45 7.50 17.71
N LEU A 41 -15.99 7.39 16.46
CA LEU A 41 -15.77 6.13 15.76
C LEU A 41 -14.28 5.82 15.65
N GLN A 42 -13.90 4.58 15.95
CA GLN A 42 -12.55 4.09 15.70
C GLN A 42 -12.38 3.74 14.23
N VAL A 43 -11.60 4.55 13.51
CA VAL A 43 -11.30 4.35 12.10
C VAL A 43 -9.93 3.68 11.95
N PRO A 44 -9.82 2.51 11.31
CA PRO A 44 -8.54 1.84 11.09
C PRO A 44 -7.63 2.67 10.19
N VAL A 45 -6.32 2.60 10.46
CA VAL A 45 -5.29 3.32 9.70
C VAL A 45 -4.72 2.40 8.63
N TYR A 46 -4.69 2.88 7.38
CA TYR A 46 -4.11 2.17 6.24
C TYR A 46 -3.06 3.05 5.56
N VAL A 47 -2.09 2.40 4.93
CA VAL A 47 -1.16 3.08 4.01
C VAL A 47 -1.80 3.10 2.64
N VAL A 48 -1.75 4.24 1.95
CA VAL A 48 -2.23 4.38 0.58
C VAL A 48 -1.02 4.49 -0.34
N GLY A 49 -0.86 3.51 -1.22
CA GLY A 49 0.19 3.49 -2.24
C GLY A 49 -0.39 3.79 -3.62
N ASP A 50 0.43 4.29 -4.54
CA ASP A 50 -0.02 4.55 -5.92
C ASP A 50 -0.30 3.25 -6.71
N SER A 51 -0.68 3.40 -7.99
CA SER A 51 -1.02 2.27 -8.85
C SER A 51 0.08 1.21 -9.00
N ALA A 52 1.36 1.58 -8.81
CA ALA A 52 2.49 0.68 -9.00
C ALA A 52 2.63 -0.33 -7.85
N PHE A 53 2.12 -0.03 -6.66
CA PHE A 53 2.22 -0.92 -5.50
C PHE A 53 1.29 -2.13 -5.60
N PRO A 54 1.58 -3.27 -4.94
CA PRO A 54 0.62 -4.36 -4.81
C PRO A 54 -0.50 -3.98 -3.83
N LEU A 55 -1.72 -4.45 -4.09
CA LEU A 55 -2.83 -4.33 -3.14
C LEU A 55 -2.59 -5.30 -1.96
N MET A 56 -2.62 -4.80 -0.73
CA MET A 56 -2.45 -5.59 0.49
C MET A 56 -3.48 -5.18 1.53
N GLN A 57 -3.70 -6.01 2.56
CA GLN A 57 -4.67 -5.74 3.63
C GLN A 57 -4.46 -4.39 4.33
N THR A 58 -3.23 -3.90 4.34
CA THR A 58 -2.82 -2.65 4.98
C THR A 58 -2.22 -1.62 4.03
N LEU A 59 -2.13 -1.96 2.74
CA LEU A 59 -1.69 -1.08 1.66
C LEU A 59 -2.78 -1.02 0.60
N GLN A 60 -3.56 0.06 0.64
CA GLN A 60 -4.66 0.30 -0.28
C GLN A 60 -4.19 1.12 -1.48
N LYS A 61 -4.95 1.07 -2.58
CA LYS A 61 -4.73 1.94 -3.74
C LYS A 61 -5.77 3.06 -3.74
N PRO A 62 -5.40 4.29 -4.15
CA PRO A 62 -6.40 5.30 -4.44
C PRO A 62 -7.27 4.77 -5.58
N TYR A 63 -8.60 4.87 -5.41
CA TYR A 63 -9.61 4.35 -6.33
C TYR A 63 -9.18 4.40 -7.80
N PRO A 64 -8.94 3.24 -8.43
CA PRO A 64 -8.95 3.14 -9.87
C PRO A 64 -10.39 2.82 -10.28
N GLU A 65 -11.03 3.67 -11.09
CA GLU A 65 -12.30 3.34 -11.76
C GLU A 65 -12.08 2.09 -12.65
N PHE A 66 -12.22 0.89 -12.09
CA PHE A 66 -11.99 -0.35 -12.83
C PHE A 66 -13.16 -1.31 -12.68
N ASN A 67 -13.90 -1.44 -13.79
CA ASN A 67 -14.92 -2.46 -14.00
C ASN A 67 -14.27 -3.85 -14.01
N GLY A 68 -14.68 -4.75 -13.11
CA GLY A 68 -14.31 -6.17 -13.14
C GLY A 68 -13.32 -6.65 -12.07
N MET A 69 -13.14 -5.91 -10.97
CA MET A 69 -12.33 -6.41 -9.85
C MET A 69 -13.07 -7.51 -9.06
N PRO A 70 -12.39 -8.59 -8.59
CA PRO A 70 -13.01 -9.60 -7.74
C PRO A 70 -13.50 -9.00 -6.41
N ASP A 71 -14.69 -9.42 -5.94
CA ASP A 71 -15.35 -8.89 -4.73
C ASP A 71 -14.46 -8.87 -3.48
N THR A 72 -13.53 -9.83 -3.35
CA THR A 72 -12.59 -9.91 -2.22
C THR A 72 -11.59 -8.76 -2.18
N LEU A 73 -11.30 -8.13 -3.32
CA LEU A 73 -10.38 -7.00 -3.43
C LEU A 73 -11.09 -5.64 -3.38
N GLN A 74 -12.42 -5.64 -3.58
CA GLN A 74 -13.24 -4.44 -3.49
C GLN A 74 -13.21 -3.84 -2.08
N ASN A 75 -13.19 -4.68 -1.04
CA ASN A 75 -13.09 -4.23 0.36
C ASN A 75 -11.75 -3.56 0.72
N TYR A 76 -10.71 -3.69 -0.11
CA TYR A 76 -9.42 -3.04 0.10
C TYR A 76 -9.23 -1.79 -0.77
N ASN A 77 -10.20 -1.48 -1.63
CA ASN A 77 -10.28 -0.24 -2.41
C ASN A 77 -11.50 0.57 -1.93
N TYR A 78 -11.52 0.90 -0.64
CA TYR A 78 -12.56 1.72 -0.01
C TYR A 78 -12.35 3.20 -0.23
#